data_AF-A0A6J1VFF1-F1
#
_entry.id   AF-A0A6J1VFF1-F1
#
_cell.length_a   1.000
_cell.length_b   1.000
_cell.length_c   1.000
_cell.angle_alpha   90.00
_cell.angle_beta   90.00
_cell.angle_gamma   90.00
#
_symmetry.space_group_name_H-M   'P 1'
#
loop_
_entity.id
_entity.type
_entity.pdbx_description
1 polymer ?
#
loop_
_entity_poly.entity_id
_entity_poly.type
_entity_poly.pdbx_seq_one_letter_code
_entity_poly.pdbx_strand_id
1 'polypeptide(L)'
;MLFYLGTVWVHLCYGFNVDVDTPTIFEGQSQSFGISVAQIENKVLVGAPFETGRVNEMGKLYQCTYPLGDCKEISIRRPRDAFNMSFGLTLVAQNDQVLFALMQFSGNFREHFNFNSKDSAQLVMKVKQLYGWTKTATGIRKVVRELFIAEKGSRNSATKILIVITDGSKMNDDAEYWEVIPEAEQAGIIRYAIGVGSAFSTIGVQQELKDIASEPDDEHVFKVNNFNALKSIQEQLQNKIFAIEGTQFRSSSSFQMEMSQEGLSALLITQGLVVGAVGAYDWSGGLLLYQTGHQDPEFINISSILKYMNNSYLAFY
;
A
#
# COMPACT_ATOMS: atom_id res chain seq x y z
N MET A 1 -49.53 -55.46 -16.74
CA MET A 1 -48.36 -55.06 -17.56
C MET A 1 -48.32 -53.55 -17.62
N LEU A 2 -47.39 -52.93 -16.91
CA LEU A 2 -46.97 -51.53 -17.04
C LEU A 2 -45.78 -51.33 -16.09
N PHE A 3 -44.57 -51.34 -16.64
CA PHE A 3 -43.35 -50.98 -15.89
C PHE A 3 -43.13 -49.48 -16.04
N TYR A 4 -43.02 -48.76 -14.92
CA TYR A 4 -42.65 -47.34 -14.92
C TYR A 4 -41.16 -47.23 -14.58
N LEU A 5 -40.30 -47.19 -15.59
CA LEU A 5 -38.88 -46.87 -15.41
C LEU A 5 -38.73 -45.35 -15.26
N GLY A 6 -38.65 -44.88 -14.02
CA GLY A 6 -38.22 -43.51 -13.72
C GLY A 6 -36.70 -43.39 -13.86
N THR A 7 -36.23 -42.80 -14.96
CA THR A 7 -34.83 -42.40 -15.10
C THR A 7 -34.56 -41.17 -14.23
N VAL A 8 -33.87 -41.35 -13.11
CA VAL A 8 -33.32 -40.23 -12.34
C VAL A 8 -32.22 -39.59 -13.17
N TRP A 9 -32.50 -38.42 -13.75
CA TRP A 9 -31.46 -37.53 -14.27
C TRP A 9 -30.68 -36.96 -13.09
N VAL A 10 -29.54 -37.59 -12.79
CA VAL A 10 -28.51 -36.97 -11.97
C VAL A 10 -27.91 -35.83 -12.78
N HIS A 11 -28.36 -34.60 -12.53
CA HIS A 11 -27.66 -33.43 -13.02
C HIS A 11 -26.26 -33.41 -12.40
N LEU A 12 -25.26 -33.77 -13.21
CA LEU A 12 -23.87 -33.49 -12.93
C LEU A 12 -23.71 -31.97 -12.80
N CYS A 13 -23.53 -31.49 -11.57
CA CYS A 13 -23.17 -30.10 -11.29
C CYS A 13 -21.76 -29.82 -11.82
N TYR A 14 -21.65 -29.56 -13.11
CA TYR A 14 -20.45 -28.99 -13.73
C TYR A 14 -20.31 -27.52 -13.31
N GLY A 15 -19.76 -27.31 -12.13
CA GLY A 15 -19.36 -25.98 -11.66
C GLY A 15 -18.08 -25.51 -12.34
N PHE A 16 -18.17 -25.02 -13.59
CA PHE A 16 -17.11 -24.26 -14.24
C PHE A 16 -17.47 -22.77 -14.26
N ASN A 17 -16.98 -22.03 -13.27
CA ASN A 17 -17.18 -20.57 -13.18
C ASN A 17 -16.11 -19.77 -13.95
N VAL A 18 -15.47 -20.40 -14.94
CA VAL A 18 -14.47 -19.78 -15.83
C VAL A 18 -15.01 -19.90 -17.25
N ASP A 19 -15.22 -18.77 -17.91
CA ASP A 19 -15.52 -18.74 -19.34
C ASP A 19 -14.28 -19.16 -20.13
N VAL A 20 -14.41 -20.29 -20.83
CA VAL A 20 -13.40 -20.86 -21.73
C VAL A 20 -13.79 -20.68 -23.21
N ASP A 21 -15.00 -20.20 -23.49
CA ASP A 21 -15.54 -20.03 -24.83
C ASP A 21 -15.14 -18.68 -25.44
N THR A 22 -15.01 -17.62 -24.61
CA THR A 22 -14.59 -16.27 -25.07
C THR A 22 -13.34 -15.70 -24.37
N PRO A 23 -12.19 -16.40 -24.36
CA PRO A 23 -10.97 -15.91 -23.72
C PRO A 23 -10.39 -14.68 -24.44
N THR A 24 -9.95 -13.68 -23.65
CA THR A 24 -9.08 -12.61 -24.16
C THR A 24 -7.63 -13.10 -24.16
N ILE A 25 -7.04 -13.25 -25.35
CA ILE A 25 -5.66 -13.72 -25.51
C ILE A 25 -4.73 -12.52 -25.71
N PHE A 26 -3.64 -12.49 -24.95
CA PHE A 26 -2.56 -11.52 -25.08
C PHE A 26 -1.34 -12.20 -25.70
N GLU A 27 -0.87 -11.72 -26.85
CA GLU A 27 0.31 -12.26 -27.55
C GLU A 27 1.49 -11.29 -27.45
N GLY A 28 2.69 -11.85 -27.26
CA GLY A 28 3.96 -11.11 -27.22
C GLY A 28 4.97 -11.61 -28.24
N GLN A 29 6.02 -10.82 -28.46
CA GLN A 29 7.02 -11.10 -29.50
C GLN A 29 8.11 -12.12 -29.09
N SER A 30 8.21 -12.44 -27.80
CA SER A 30 9.21 -13.34 -27.24
C SER A 30 8.56 -14.62 -26.69
N GLN A 31 9.25 -15.76 -26.84
CA GLN A 31 8.88 -17.02 -26.18
C GLN A 31 8.88 -16.93 -24.64
N SER A 32 9.49 -15.89 -24.08
CA SER A 32 9.47 -15.62 -22.63
C SER A 32 8.28 -14.78 -22.16
N PHE A 33 7.50 -14.20 -23.08
CA PHE A 33 6.32 -13.42 -22.73
C PHE A 33 5.28 -14.31 -22.04
N GLY A 34 4.81 -13.88 -20.88
CA GLY A 34 3.85 -14.64 -20.06
C GLY A 34 4.48 -15.54 -19.00
N ILE A 35 5.81 -15.58 -18.86
CA ILE A 35 6.47 -16.33 -17.78
C ILE A 35 6.05 -15.82 -16.39
N SER A 36 5.79 -14.51 -16.26
CA SER A 36 5.16 -13.93 -15.07
C SER A 36 4.00 -13.03 -15.48
N VAL A 37 2.93 -13.06 -14.68
CA VAL A 37 1.73 -12.24 -14.88
C VAL A 37 1.23 -11.71 -13.54
N ALA A 38 0.77 -10.46 -13.52
CA ALA A 38 0.16 -9.86 -12.34
C ALA A 38 -0.98 -8.91 -12.74
N GLN A 39 -2.16 -9.05 -12.12
CA GLN A 39 -3.31 -8.20 -12.44
C GLN A 39 -3.30 -6.92 -11.58
N ILE A 40 -3.53 -5.77 -12.22
CA ILE A 40 -3.78 -4.50 -11.55
C ILE A 40 -4.98 -3.80 -12.21
N GLU A 41 -6.05 -3.60 -11.45
CA GLU A 41 -7.35 -3.12 -11.94
C GLU A 41 -7.84 -3.90 -13.19
N ASN A 42 -8.08 -3.20 -14.31
CA ASN A 42 -8.45 -3.74 -15.63
C ASN A 42 -7.24 -4.01 -16.55
N LYS A 43 -6.04 -4.12 -15.97
CA LYS A 43 -4.78 -4.34 -16.69
C LYS A 43 -4.10 -5.61 -16.20
N VAL A 44 -3.34 -6.22 -17.10
CA VAL A 44 -2.43 -7.32 -16.78
C VAL A 44 -1.01 -6.85 -17.08
N LEU A 45 -0.13 -6.91 -16.07
CA LEU A 45 1.30 -6.78 -16.25
C LEU A 45 1.85 -8.14 -16.67
N VAL A 46 2.66 -8.18 -17.73
CA VAL A 46 3.20 -9.42 -18.30
C VAL A 46 4.73 -9.29 -18.45
N GLY A 47 5.46 -10.19 -17.80
CA GLY A 47 6.91 -10.27 -17.90
C GLY A 47 7.36 -11.11 -19.11
N ALA A 48 8.50 -10.72 -19.67
CA ALA A 48 9.20 -11.41 -20.75
C ALA A 48 10.71 -11.50 -20.43
N PRO A 49 11.13 -12.27 -19.42
CA PRO A 49 12.46 -12.17 -18.80
C PRO A 49 13.64 -12.53 -19.71
N PHE A 50 13.43 -13.25 -20.81
CA PHE A 50 14.50 -13.62 -21.75
C PHE A 50 14.46 -12.83 -23.05
N GLU A 51 13.57 -11.85 -23.18
CA GLU A 51 13.59 -10.94 -24.32
C GLU A 51 14.79 -9.98 -24.24
N THR A 52 15.56 -9.91 -25.31
CA THR A 52 16.73 -9.02 -25.39
C THR A 52 16.30 -7.61 -25.80
N GLY A 53 16.88 -6.61 -25.12
CA GLY A 53 16.68 -5.19 -25.41
C GLY A 53 17.86 -4.62 -26.18
N ARG A 54 18.36 -3.46 -25.72
CA ARG A 54 19.64 -2.88 -26.17
C ARG A 54 20.82 -3.65 -25.59
N VAL A 55 22.04 -3.15 -25.83
CA VAL A 55 23.29 -3.73 -25.31
C VAL A 55 23.19 -3.93 -23.79
N ASN A 56 23.35 -5.18 -23.35
CA ASN A 56 23.28 -5.65 -21.95
C ASN A 56 21.89 -5.55 -21.27
N GLU A 57 20.83 -5.28 -22.03
CA GLU A 57 19.46 -5.30 -21.52
C GLU A 57 18.84 -6.69 -21.77
N MET A 58 18.45 -7.38 -20.70
CA MET A 58 17.67 -8.61 -20.74
C MET A 58 16.40 -8.47 -19.91
N GLY A 59 15.33 -9.04 -20.45
CA GLY A 59 14.00 -9.07 -19.89
C GLY A 59 13.20 -7.79 -20.13
N LYS A 60 11.90 -7.92 -20.39
CA LYS A 60 10.96 -6.82 -20.61
C LYS A 60 9.68 -6.97 -19.79
N LEU A 61 8.94 -5.88 -19.70
CA LEU A 61 7.64 -5.80 -19.04
C LEU A 61 6.62 -5.16 -19.99
N TYR A 62 5.41 -5.69 -20.00
CA TYR A 62 4.29 -5.22 -20.82
C TYR A 62 3.08 -4.90 -19.96
N GLN A 63 2.32 -3.87 -20.32
CA GLN A 63 0.99 -3.59 -19.79
C GLN A 63 -0.04 -3.96 -20.85
N CYS A 64 -0.90 -4.92 -20.55
CA CYS A 64 -1.98 -5.40 -21.41
C CYS A 64 -3.34 -4.91 -20.89
N THR A 65 -4.20 -4.36 -21.75
CA THR A 65 -5.52 -3.82 -21.34
C THR A 65 -6.66 -4.77 -21.66
N TYR A 66 -7.50 -5.08 -20.67
CA TYR A 66 -8.75 -5.80 -20.87
C TYR A 66 -9.91 -4.83 -21.17
N PRO A 67 -10.86 -5.13 -22.10
CA PRO A 67 -10.92 -6.30 -23.00
C PRO A 67 -10.26 -6.05 -24.36
N LEU A 68 -9.48 -4.96 -24.52
CA LEU A 68 -8.96 -4.51 -25.81
C LEU A 68 -7.94 -5.46 -26.45
N GLY A 69 -7.30 -6.33 -25.66
CA GLY A 69 -6.25 -7.23 -26.14
C GLY A 69 -4.90 -6.55 -26.37
N ASP A 70 -4.79 -5.23 -26.13
CA ASP A 70 -3.60 -4.45 -26.48
C ASP A 70 -2.52 -4.52 -25.41
N CYS A 71 -1.34 -5.05 -25.77
CA CYS A 71 -0.15 -5.06 -24.92
C CYS A 71 0.87 -4.02 -25.38
N LYS A 72 1.38 -3.22 -24.44
CA LYS A 72 2.38 -2.18 -24.70
C LYS A 72 3.59 -2.36 -23.79
N GLU A 73 4.79 -2.29 -24.35
CA GLU A 73 6.04 -2.36 -23.59
C GLU A 73 6.13 -1.20 -22.59
N ILE A 74 6.52 -1.48 -21.35
CA ILE A 74 6.75 -0.49 -20.29
C ILE A 74 8.24 -0.14 -20.27
N SER A 75 8.61 1.02 -20.81
CA SER A 75 9.98 1.51 -20.77
C SER A 75 10.34 2.04 -19.38
N ILE A 76 11.12 1.27 -18.61
CA ILE A 76 11.62 1.65 -17.28
C ILE A 76 13.08 2.11 -17.37
N ARG A 77 13.44 3.16 -16.63
CA ARG A 77 14.83 3.63 -16.53
C ARG A 77 15.67 2.66 -15.71
N ARG A 78 16.52 1.87 -16.37
CA ARG A 78 17.43 0.93 -15.69
C ARG A 78 18.63 1.66 -15.06
N PRO A 79 19.15 1.19 -13.91
CA PRO A 79 20.47 1.58 -13.41
C PRO A 79 21.57 1.27 -14.44
N ARG A 80 22.73 1.94 -14.35
CA ARG A 80 23.86 1.69 -15.27
C ARG A 80 24.58 0.37 -14.99
N ASP A 81 24.51 -0.07 -13.74
CA ASP A 81 25.20 -1.28 -13.25
C ASP A 81 24.32 -2.54 -13.40
N ALA A 82 23.10 -2.36 -13.92
CA ALA A 82 22.13 -3.42 -14.22
C ALA A 82 22.48 -4.17 -15.51
N PHE A 83 23.17 -5.31 -15.39
CA PHE A 83 23.57 -6.15 -16.52
C PHE A 83 22.71 -7.43 -16.56
N ASN A 84 22.01 -7.69 -17.68
CA ASN A 84 21.24 -8.92 -17.95
C ASN A 84 20.34 -9.43 -16.79
N MET A 85 19.62 -8.53 -16.09
CA MET A 85 18.84 -8.85 -14.88
C MET A 85 17.64 -9.82 -15.05
N SER A 86 17.42 -10.42 -16.22
CA SER A 86 16.21 -11.19 -16.55
C SER A 86 14.90 -10.47 -16.13
N PHE A 87 14.82 -9.17 -16.41
CA PHE A 87 13.79 -8.28 -15.87
C PHE A 87 12.37 -8.73 -16.26
N GLY A 88 11.47 -8.80 -15.28
CA GLY A 88 10.13 -9.39 -15.46
C GLY A 88 10.08 -10.90 -15.19
N LEU A 89 11.09 -11.50 -14.55
CA LEU A 89 11.01 -12.89 -14.07
C LEU A 89 10.02 -13.03 -12.91
N THR A 90 10.03 -12.07 -11.99
CA THR A 90 9.12 -11.99 -10.84
C THR A 90 8.23 -10.75 -11.00
N LEU A 91 6.92 -10.93 -10.81
CA LEU A 91 5.96 -9.83 -10.74
C LEU A 91 5.01 -10.05 -9.56
N VAL A 92 4.82 -8.99 -8.78
CA VAL A 92 3.78 -8.91 -7.76
C VAL A 92 3.06 -7.58 -7.95
N ALA A 93 1.73 -7.60 -7.88
CA ALA A 93 0.90 -6.41 -7.96
C ALA A 93 -0.21 -6.50 -6.92
N GLN A 94 -0.51 -5.37 -6.29
CA GLN A 94 -1.59 -5.24 -5.33
C GLN A 94 -2.49 -4.08 -5.75
N ASN A 95 -3.80 -4.31 -5.71
CA ASN A 95 -4.80 -3.28 -5.96
C ASN A 95 -4.98 -2.41 -4.71
N ASP A 96 -4.02 -1.53 -4.44
CA ASP A 96 -4.09 -0.55 -3.36
C ASP A 96 -5.08 0.58 -3.67
N GLN A 97 -6.36 0.22 -3.61
CA GLN A 97 -7.46 1.18 -3.62
C GLN A 97 -7.41 2.03 -2.36
N VAL A 98 -6.91 3.26 -2.46
CA VAL A 98 -7.05 4.27 -1.42
C VAL A 98 -8.50 4.78 -1.45
N LEU A 99 -9.22 4.59 -0.35
CA LEU A 99 -10.58 5.09 -0.18
C LEU A 99 -10.56 6.34 0.69
N PHE A 100 -11.40 7.33 0.36
CA PHE A 100 -11.47 8.59 1.09
C PHE A 100 -12.83 8.76 1.76
N ALA A 101 -12.83 9.35 2.95
CA ALA A 101 -14.01 9.86 3.63
C ALA A 101 -13.75 11.31 4.07
N LEU A 102 -14.78 12.12 4.22
CA LEU A 102 -14.66 13.52 4.65
C LEU A 102 -15.76 13.88 5.64
N MET A 103 -15.35 14.19 6.87
CA MET A 103 -16.16 14.89 7.85
C MET A 103 -15.61 16.29 8.05
N GLN A 104 -16.49 17.29 8.06
CA GLN A 104 -16.18 18.65 8.45
C GLN A 104 -16.72 18.88 9.87
N PHE A 105 -15.95 19.58 10.71
CA PHE A 105 -16.32 19.92 12.07
C PHE A 105 -16.29 21.43 12.30
N SER A 106 -17.14 21.91 13.19
CA SER A 106 -17.10 23.23 13.82
C SER A 106 -17.72 23.10 15.22
N GLY A 107 -18.72 23.92 15.57
CA GLY A 107 -19.66 23.62 16.65
C GLY A 107 -20.67 22.52 16.26
N ASN A 108 -20.75 22.19 14.97
CA ASN A 108 -21.56 21.10 14.40
C ASN A 108 -20.67 20.14 13.59
N PHE A 109 -21.16 18.95 13.30
CA PHE A 109 -20.43 17.92 12.54
C PHE A 109 -21.20 17.54 11.28
N ARG A 110 -20.51 17.40 10.15
CA ARG A 110 -21.12 16.99 8.89
C ARG A 110 -20.21 16.05 8.11
N GLU A 111 -20.66 14.81 7.97
CA GLU A 111 -20.18 13.92 6.91
C GLU A 111 -20.60 14.49 5.55
N HIS A 112 -19.64 14.62 4.63
CA HIS A 112 -19.89 14.97 3.23
C HIS A 112 -19.86 13.73 2.34
N PHE A 113 -18.98 12.78 2.65
CA PHE A 113 -18.93 11.45 2.02
C PHE A 113 -18.11 10.47 2.87
N ASN A 114 -18.23 9.18 2.56
CA ASN A 114 -17.57 8.06 3.24
C ASN A 114 -16.86 7.11 2.26
N PHE A 115 -16.18 6.08 2.76
CA PHE A 115 -15.34 5.19 1.95
C PHE A 115 -16.09 4.39 0.87
N ASN A 116 -17.42 4.21 1.00
CA ASN A 116 -18.27 3.62 -0.05
C ASN A 116 -18.60 4.60 -1.20
N SER A 117 -18.26 5.89 -1.06
CA SER A 117 -18.66 6.94 -1.99
C SER A 117 -17.73 6.99 -3.20
N LYS A 118 -18.32 6.93 -4.41
CA LYS A 118 -17.59 7.13 -5.68
C LYS A 118 -17.38 8.62 -5.96
N ASP A 119 -16.38 8.92 -6.79
CA ASP A 119 -16.07 10.28 -7.27
C ASP A 119 -15.86 11.32 -6.16
N SER A 120 -15.10 10.97 -5.12
CA SER A 120 -14.80 11.82 -3.95
C SER A 120 -14.35 13.23 -4.34
N ALA A 121 -13.53 13.39 -5.39
CA ALA A 121 -13.11 14.69 -5.93
C ALA A 121 -14.29 15.60 -6.34
N GLN A 122 -15.36 15.04 -6.92
CA GLN A 122 -16.59 15.77 -7.28
C GLN A 122 -17.45 16.09 -6.05
N LEU A 123 -17.35 15.28 -4.99
CA LEU A 123 -18.06 15.50 -3.73
C LEU A 123 -17.39 16.63 -2.91
N VAL A 124 -16.06 16.71 -2.90
CA VAL A 124 -15.30 17.82 -2.28
C VAL A 124 -15.72 19.18 -2.84
N MET A 125 -15.93 19.31 -4.16
CA MET A 125 -16.35 20.58 -4.78
C MET A 125 -17.74 21.08 -4.35
N LYS A 126 -18.55 20.23 -3.69
CA LYS A 126 -19.89 20.58 -3.19
C LYS A 126 -19.89 20.97 -1.70
N VAL A 127 -18.74 20.87 -1.04
CA VAL A 127 -18.57 21.18 0.39
C VAL A 127 -18.81 22.67 0.63
N LYS A 128 -19.67 22.98 1.60
CA LYS A 128 -19.87 24.34 2.13
C LYS A 128 -19.26 24.42 3.53
N GLN A 129 -18.67 25.56 3.85
CA GLN A 129 -18.10 25.82 5.17
C GLN A 129 -19.21 25.87 6.24
N LEU A 130 -18.99 25.18 7.35
CA LEU A 130 -19.72 25.33 8.59
C LEU A 130 -19.05 26.44 9.41
N TYR A 131 -19.85 27.36 9.91
CA TYR A 131 -19.41 28.36 10.88
C TYR A 131 -19.71 27.87 12.30
N GLY A 132 -18.97 28.39 13.30
CA GLY A 132 -19.14 28.04 14.71
C GLY A 132 -17.81 27.93 15.44
N TRP A 133 -17.84 27.27 16.60
CA TRP A 133 -16.67 26.93 17.40
C TRP A 133 -15.81 25.83 16.76
N THR A 134 -14.76 25.39 17.44
CA THR A 134 -13.81 24.39 16.94
C THR A 134 -13.82 23.18 17.88
N LYS A 135 -14.77 22.25 17.70
CA LYS A 135 -14.88 21.04 18.53
C LYS A 135 -14.04 19.87 17.97
N THR A 136 -12.71 20.03 18.01
CA THR A 136 -11.74 19.10 17.41
C THR A 136 -11.76 17.70 18.04
N ALA A 137 -11.76 17.59 19.37
CA ALA A 137 -11.66 16.32 20.08
C ALA A 137 -12.95 15.49 19.89
N THR A 138 -14.13 16.13 19.97
CA THR A 138 -15.39 15.47 19.60
C THR A 138 -15.40 15.10 18.11
N GLY A 139 -14.80 15.92 17.24
CA GLY A 139 -14.62 15.61 15.82
C GLY A 139 -13.85 14.31 15.60
N ILE A 140 -12.69 14.15 16.25
CA ILE A 140 -11.88 12.93 16.21
C ILE A 140 -12.70 11.73 16.70
N ARG A 141 -13.35 11.82 17.87
CA ARG A 141 -14.22 10.76 18.42
C ARG A 141 -15.29 10.31 17.43
N LYS A 142 -15.94 11.24 16.73
CA LYS A 142 -16.96 10.93 15.70
C LYS A 142 -16.34 10.29 14.45
N VAL A 143 -15.17 10.72 13.98
CA VAL A 143 -14.50 10.07 12.84
C VAL A 143 -14.13 8.62 13.18
N VAL A 144 -13.57 8.37 14.37
CA VAL A 144 -13.23 7.01 14.84
C VAL A 144 -14.47 6.12 14.91
N ARG A 145 -15.53 6.57 15.61
CA ARG A 145 -16.73 5.77 15.89
C ARG A 145 -17.73 5.68 14.73
N GLU A 146 -17.74 6.66 13.82
CA GLU A 146 -18.81 6.78 12.81
C GLU A 146 -18.29 6.73 11.37
N LEU A 147 -17.01 6.98 11.07
CA LEU A 147 -16.47 6.82 9.71
C LEU A 147 -15.62 5.55 9.54
N PHE A 148 -14.76 5.20 10.50
CA PHE A 148 -13.91 4.01 10.43
C PHE A 148 -14.63 2.69 10.75
N ILE A 149 -15.87 2.56 10.26
CA ILE A 149 -16.77 1.40 10.43
C ILE A 149 -17.05 0.69 9.10
N ALA A 150 -17.34 -0.60 9.16
CA ALA A 150 -17.51 -1.46 7.98
C ALA A 150 -18.72 -1.04 7.12
N GLU A 151 -19.80 -0.58 7.75
CA GLU A 151 -21.03 -0.10 7.13
C GLU A 151 -20.78 1.11 6.22
N LYS A 152 -19.71 1.87 6.47
CA LYS A 152 -19.29 3.03 5.68
C LYS A 152 -18.09 2.75 4.76
N GLY A 153 -17.70 1.49 4.60
CA GLY A 153 -16.67 1.04 3.68
C GLY A 153 -15.26 0.98 4.27
N SER A 154 -15.11 1.15 5.59
CA SER A 154 -13.80 0.97 6.23
C SER A 154 -13.40 -0.51 6.20
N ARG A 155 -12.16 -0.79 5.79
CA ARG A 155 -11.62 -2.16 5.68
C ARG A 155 -10.68 -2.43 6.85
N ASN A 156 -10.88 -3.57 7.53
CA ASN A 156 -10.02 -3.96 8.66
C ASN A 156 -8.58 -4.31 8.25
N SER A 157 -8.35 -4.72 7.01
CA SER A 157 -7.02 -5.03 6.46
C SER A 157 -6.28 -3.82 5.87
N ALA A 158 -6.88 -2.61 5.89
CA ALA A 158 -6.28 -1.41 5.33
C ALA A 158 -5.70 -0.51 6.43
N THR A 159 -4.54 0.08 6.17
CA THR A 159 -3.97 1.15 7.00
C THR A 159 -4.95 2.30 7.11
N LYS A 160 -5.31 2.69 8.33
CA LYS A 160 -6.25 3.77 8.60
C LYS A 160 -5.48 5.06 8.88
N ILE A 161 -5.75 6.09 8.09
CA ILE A 161 -5.08 7.40 8.23
C ILE A 161 -6.14 8.48 8.44
N LEU A 162 -5.96 9.28 9.50
CA LEU A 162 -6.76 10.46 9.82
C LEU A 162 -5.91 11.72 9.63
N ILE A 163 -6.31 12.61 8.72
CA ILE A 163 -5.68 13.92 8.54
C ILE A 163 -6.61 14.98 9.15
N VAL A 164 -6.18 15.58 10.25
CA VAL A 164 -6.88 16.69 10.91
C VAL A 164 -6.31 17.99 10.40
N ILE A 165 -7.15 18.83 9.78
CA ILE A 165 -6.77 20.18 9.32
C ILE A 165 -7.54 21.19 10.16
N THR A 166 -6.85 22.13 10.80
CA THR A 166 -7.45 23.17 11.63
C THR A 166 -6.69 24.50 11.50
N ASP A 167 -7.41 25.62 11.61
CA ASP A 167 -6.86 26.98 11.60
C ASP A 167 -6.91 27.67 12.98
N GLY A 168 -7.39 26.98 14.02
CA GLY A 168 -7.43 27.48 15.40
C GLY A 168 -7.53 26.38 16.46
N SER A 169 -7.40 26.79 17.72
CA SER A 169 -7.49 25.88 18.87
C SER A 169 -8.91 25.38 19.17
N LYS A 170 -8.99 24.24 19.86
CA LYS A 170 -10.21 23.68 20.43
C LYS A 170 -10.93 24.72 21.30
N MET A 171 -12.19 24.96 20.99
CA MET A 171 -13.04 25.92 21.72
C MET A 171 -14.41 25.32 21.98
N ASN A 172 -14.89 25.43 23.22
CA ASN A 172 -16.22 25.00 23.63
C ASN A 172 -16.51 23.54 23.24
N ASP A 173 -15.51 22.66 23.41
CA ASP A 173 -15.59 21.21 23.16
C ASP A 173 -15.67 20.47 24.49
N ASP A 174 -16.64 19.56 24.59
CA ASP A 174 -16.95 18.81 25.81
C ASP A 174 -16.03 17.59 25.99
N ALA A 175 -15.28 17.22 24.94
CA ALA A 175 -14.31 16.13 24.94
C ALA A 175 -12.87 16.66 25.05
N GLU A 176 -11.99 15.84 25.64
CA GLU A 176 -10.57 16.12 25.74
C GLU A 176 -9.72 15.12 24.92
N TYR A 177 -8.54 15.56 24.48
CA TYR A 177 -7.66 14.74 23.63
C TYR A 177 -7.26 13.41 24.31
N TRP A 178 -6.92 13.46 25.61
CA TRP A 178 -6.58 12.27 26.39
C TRP A 178 -7.72 11.24 26.51
N GLU A 179 -8.98 11.61 26.24
CA GLU A 179 -10.10 10.66 26.19
C GLU A 179 -10.31 10.02 24.81
N VAL A 180 -9.92 10.69 23.73
CA VAL A 180 -10.28 10.31 22.34
C VAL A 180 -9.13 9.72 21.55
N ILE A 181 -7.90 10.12 21.87
CA ILE A 181 -6.69 9.67 21.19
C ILE A 181 -6.38 8.19 21.48
N PRO A 182 -6.49 7.67 22.72
CA PRO A 182 -6.33 6.24 22.98
C PRO A 182 -7.31 5.34 22.20
N GLU A 183 -8.53 5.84 21.92
CA GLU A 183 -9.51 5.11 21.10
C GLU A 183 -9.07 5.05 19.63
N ALA A 184 -8.50 6.14 19.10
CA ALA A 184 -7.93 6.16 17.75
C ALA A 184 -6.70 5.24 17.61
N GLU A 185 -5.87 5.18 18.64
CA GLU A 185 -4.69 4.31 18.72
C GLU A 185 -5.08 2.84 18.78
N GLN A 186 -6.02 2.48 19.65
CA GLN A 186 -6.55 1.12 19.74
C GLN A 186 -7.22 0.67 18.43
N ALA A 187 -7.80 1.61 17.66
CA ALA A 187 -8.37 1.36 16.34
C ALA A 187 -7.33 1.26 15.20
N GLY A 188 -6.03 1.45 15.49
CA GLY A 188 -4.94 1.39 14.52
C GLY A 188 -4.90 2.58 13.56
N ILE A 189 -5.31 3.77 14.02
CA ILE A 189 -5.43 4.97 13.18
C ILE A 189 -4.18 5.86 13.36
N ILE A 190 -3.40 5.98 12.28
CA ILE A 190 -2.28 6.93 12.16
C ILE A 190 -2.87 8.33 11.97
N ARG A 191 -2.38 9.33 12.71
CA ARG A 191 -2.95 10.67 12.74
C ARG A 191 -1.94 11.72 12.30
N TYR A 192 -2.33 12.55 11.34
CA TYR A 192 -1.59 13.73 10.90
C TYR A 192 -2.32 15.00 11.34
N ALA A 193 -1.59 15.95 11.93
CA ALA A 193 -2.15 17.22 12.38
C ALA A 193 -1.59 18.37 11.53
N ILE A 194 -2.47 19.10 10.85
CA ILE A 194 -2.10 20.21 9.96
C ILE A 194 -2.68 21.52 10.51
N GLY A 195 -1.82 22.33 11.11
CA GLY A 195 -2.14 23.68 11.58
C GLY A 195 -1.97 24.71 10.47
N VAL A 196 -3.05 25.42 10.12
CA VAL A 196 -3.06 26.45 9.07
C VAL A 196 -3.10 27.86 9.68
N GLY A 197 -2.30 28.77 9.14
CA GLY A 197 -2.28 30.18 9.53
C GLY A 197 -1.43 30.47 10.77
N SER A 198 -1.63 31.68 11.33
CA SER A 198 -0.78 32.22 12.39
C SER A 198 -1.09 31.68 13.79
N ALA A 199 -2.25 31.07 14.02
CA ALA A 199 -2.69 30.56 15.34
C ALA A 199 -1.66 29.61 15.97
N PHE A 200 -1.08 28.71 15.17
CA PHE A 200 -0.06 27.72 15.57
C PHE A 200 1.36 28.32 15.67
N SER A 201 1.49 29.62 15.93
CA SER A 201 2.79 30.28 16.20
C SER A 201 3.12 30.41 17.67
N THR A 202 2.16 30.14 18.55
CA THR A 202 2.35 30.15 20.01
C THR A 202 2.54 28.72 20.52
N ILE A 203 3.48 28.52 21.44
CA ILE A 203 3.87 27.19 21.96
C ILE A 203 2.68 26.37 22.46
N GLY A 204 1.78 26.98 23.25
CA GLY A 204 0.59 26.28 23.78
C GLY A 204 -0.39 25.79 22.71
N VAL A 205 -0.44 26.45 21.54
CA VAL A 205 -1.30 26.06 20.41
C VAL A 205 -0.61 25.03 19.52
N GLN A 206 0.73 24.94 19.57
CA GLN A 206 1.47 23.84 18.93
C GLN A 206 1.33 22.52 19.69
N GLN A 207 1.25 22.57 21.02
CA GLN A 207 1.02 21.35 21.82
C GLN A 207 -0.27 20.64 21.40
N GLU A 208 -1.32 21.39 21.10
CA GLU A 208 -2.57 20.82 20.61
C GLU A 208 -2.43 20.03 19.29
N LEU A 209 -1.54 20.42 18.37
CA LEU A 209 -1.29 19.62 17.16
C LEU A 209 -0.55 18.31 17.49
N LYS A 210 0.36 18.35 18.46
CA LYS A 210 1.11 17.18 18.97
C LYS A 210 0.16 16.20 19.65
N ASP A 211 -0.73 16.70 20.51
CA ASP A 211 -1.77 15.93 21.20
C ASP A 211 -2.73 15.23 20.21
N ILE A 212 -2.90 15.74 18.99
CA ILE A 212 -3.72 15.14 17.93
C ILE A 212 -2.94 14.09 17.10
N ALA A 213 -1.66 14.34 16.85
CA ALA A 213 -0.83 13.56 15.95
C ALA A 213 -0.53 12.14 16.49
N SER A 214 0.07 11.32 15.63
CA SER A 214 0.80 10.12 16.03
C SER A 214 2.27 10.47 16.27
N GLU A 215 2.94 9.73 17.15
CA GLU A 215 4.39 9.83 17.31
C GLU A 215 5.12 9.23 16.08
N PRO A 216 6.28 9.78 15.67
CA PRO A 216 6.91 10.98 16.22
C PRO A 216 6.33 12.27 15.66
N ASP A 217 6.29 13.31 16.51
CA ASP A 217 5.75 14.64 16.21
C ASP A 217 6.28 15.28 14.91
N ASP A 218 7.57 15.17 14.62
CA ASP A 218 8.23 15.82 13.46
C ASP A 218 7.90 15.13 12.12
N GLU A 219 7.35 13.91 12.18
CA GLU A 219 6.80 13.24 11.02
C GLU A 219 5.33 13.60 10.75
N HIS A 220 4.55 13.77 11.82
CA HIS A 220 3.09 13.81 11.78
C HIS A 220 2.46 15.20 11.97
N VAL A 221 3.19 16.17 12.53
CA VAL A 221 2.74 17.55 12.72
C VAL A 221 3.26 18.45 11.59
N PHE A 222 2.34 19.10 10.88
CA PHE A 222 2.66 20.07 9.84
C PHE A 222 2.07 21.43 10.17
N LYS A 223 2.88 22.49 10.03
CA LYS A 223 2.44 23.88 10.14
C LYS A 223 2.60 24.60 8.81
N VAL A 224 1.56 25.28 8.36
CA VAL A 224 1.59 26.09 7.12
C VAL A 224 1.01 27.48 7.30
N ASN A 225 1.65 28.46 6.67
CA ASN A 225 1.24 29.86 6.76
C ASN A 225 -0.08 30.17 6.01
N ASN A 226 -0.45 29.35 5.03
CA ASN A 226 -1.70 29.46 4.26
C ASN A 226 -2.05 28.15 3.54
N PHE A 227 -3.27 28.06 3.00
CA PHE A 227 -3.76 26.89 2.27
C PHE A 227 -2.98 26.58 0.97
N ASN A 228 -2.28 27.55 0.36
CA ASN A 228 -1.46 27.26 -0.84
C ASN A 228 -0.24 26.39 -0.49
N ALA A 229 0.29 26.50 0.73
CA ALA A 229 1.36 25.64 1.22
C ALA A 229 0.89 24.22 1.59
N LEU A 230 -0.41 23.92 1.55
CA LEU A 230 -0.89 22.53 1.53
C LEU A 230 -0.42 21.79 0.28
N LYS A 231 -0.09 22.48 -0.82
CA LYS A 231 0.48 21.83 -2.01
C LYS A 231 1.90 21.30 -1.76
N SER A 232 2.72 22.03 -1.02
CA SER A 232 4.04 21.52 -0.59
C SER A 232 3.91 20.45 0.51
N ILE A 233 2.86 20.50 1.35
CA ILE A 233 2.52 19.36 2.23
C ILE A 233 2.06 18.16 1.39
N GLN A 234 1.29 18.34 0.31
CA GLN A 234 0.87 17.24 -0.55
C GLN A 234 2.08 16.50 -1.12
N GLU A 235 3.05 17.23 -1.67
CA GLU A 235 4.31 16.66 -2.16
C GLU A 235 5.12 16.00 -1.01
N GLN A 236 5.16 16.61 0.19
CA GLN A 236 5.83 16.00 1.34
C GLN A 236 5.12 14.75 1.89
N LEU A 237 3.79 14.70 1.95
CA LEU A 237 3.03 13.52 2.37
C LEU A 237 3.13 12.41 1.31
N GLN A 238 3.05 12.75 0.03
CA GLN A 238 3.24 11.79 -1.06
C GLN A 238 4.67 11.21 -1.07
N ASN A 239 5.70 12.03 -0.79
CA ASN A 239 7.09 11.58 -0.74
C ASN A 239 7.48 10.94 0.61
N LYS A 240 6.89 11.33 1.74
CA LYS A 240 7.07 10.64 3.04
C LYS A 240 6.41 9.25 3.06
N ILE A 241 5.52 8.97 2.11
CA ILE A 241 5.03 7.60 1.83
C ILE A 241 6.08 6.77 1.05
N PHE A 242 7.20 7.33 0.57
CA PHE A 242 8.28 6.64 -0.18
C PHE A 242 9.70 7.26 -0.05
N ALA A 243 10.50 6.93 1.01
CA ALA A 243 11.97 7.17 1.18
C ALA A 243 12.51 6.54 2.52
N ILE A 244 13.80 6.28 2.84
CA ILE A 244 15.11 6.09 2.14
C ILE A 244 15.94 5.02 2.96
N GLU A 245 17.28 5.07 3.21
CA GLU A 245 18.14 3.89 3.47
C GLU A 245 19.22 3.99 4.62
N GLY A 246 19.63 2.85 5.23
CA GLY A 246 20.96 2.60 5.86
C GLY A 246 21.03 2.09 7.34
N THR A 247 22.00 1.26 7.82
CA THR A 247 23.09 0.46 7.18
C THR A 247 23.66 -0.74 8.01
N GLN A 248 23.89 -1.91 7.37
CA GLN A 248 24.81 -3.09 7.63
C GLN A 248 25.11 -3.71 9.03
N PHE A 249 25.19 -5.06 9.07
CA PHE A 249 25.90 -5.86 10.10
C PHE A 249 26.73 -7.02 9.50
N ARG A 250 27.80 -7.47 10.20
CA ARG A 250 28.76 -8.50 9.74
C ARG A 250 28.44 -9.91 10.26
N SER A 251 28.64 -10.93 9.42
CA SER A 251 28.60 -12.36 9.80
C SER A 251 29.74 -13.16 9.13
N SER A 252 29.91 -14.44 9.46
CA SER A 252 31.13 -15.23 9.23
C SER A 252 31.01 -16.35 8.18
N SER A 253 30.21 -16.19 7.12
CA SER A 253 30.17 -17.13 5.98
C SER A 253 31.17 -16.75 4.88
N SER A 254 31.45 -17.69 3.96
CA SER A 254 32.31 -17.44 2.79
C SER A 254 31.66 -16.51 1.76
N PHE A 255 30.35 -16.69 1.55
CA PHE A 255 29.48 -15.75 0.84
C PHE A 255 28.34 -15.36 1.79
N GLN A 256 28.08 -14.07 1.94
CA GLN A 256 26.99 -13.51 2.74
C GLN A 256 25.83 -13.11 1.84
N MET A 257 26.00 -12.05 1.05
CA MET A 257 24.97 -11.50 0.15
C MET A 257 25.47 -11.30 -1.29
N GLU A 258 26.74 -11.60 -1.57
CA GLU A 258 27.39 -11.40 -2.87
C GLU A 258 26.73 -12.20 -4.00
N MET A 259 25.99 -13.25 -3.66
CA MET A 259 25.23 -14.08 -4.60
C MET A 259 23.75 -14.20 -4.20
N SER A 260 23.22 -13.25 -3.43
CA SER A 260 21.88 -13.30 -2.81
C SER A 260 20.74 -13.58 -3.79
N GLN A 261 20.80 -13.04 -5.02
CA GLN A 261 19.75 -13.13 -6.04
C GLN A 261 18.39 -12.61 -5.51
N GLU A 262 18.44 -11.43 -4.92
CA GLU A 262 17.28 -10.72 -4.36
C GLU A 262 16.20 -10.48 -5.42
N GLY A 263 14.94 -10.72 -5.04
CA GLY A 263 13.79 -10.55 -5.93
C GLY A 263 13.46 -11.75 -6.81
N LEU A 264 14.15 -12.90 -6.64
CA LEU A 264 13.78 -14.14 -7.34
C LEU A 264 12.38 -14.65 -6.93
N SER A 265 11.92 -14.29 -5.74
CA SER A 265 10.52 -14.36 -5.32
C SER A 265 10.12 -13.06 -4.64
N ALA A 266 8.83 -12.72 -4.66
CA ALA A 266 8.32 -11.50 -4.05
C ALA A 266 6.86 -11.64 -3.57
N LEU A 267 6.53 -10.97 -2.47
CA LEU A 267 5.19 -10.91 -1.89
C LEU A 267 4.94 -9.53 -1.30
N LEU A 268 3.83 -8.89 -1.67
CA LEU A 268 3.35 -7.68 -0.99
C LEU A 268 2.52 -8.09 0.23
N ILE A 269 2.78 -7.43 1.36
CA ILE A 269 2.03 -7.56 2.61
C ILE A 269 1.57 -6.18 3.07
N THR A 270 0.61 -6.12 4.00
CA THR A 270 0.08 -4.83 4.52
C THR A 270 1.13 -3.94 5.18
N GLN A 271 2.27 -4.49 5.56
CA GLN A 271 3.39 -3.82 6.21
C GLN A 271 4.55 -3.49 5.27
N GLY A 272 4.52 -3.89 3.99
CA GLY A 272 5.64 -3.66 3.05
C GLY A 272 5.82 -4.75 1.99
N LEU A 273 7.04 -4.85 1.45
CA LEU A 273 7.43 -5.83 0.44
C LEU A 273 8.38 -6.88 1.03
N VAL A 274 8.06 -8.16 0.84
CA VAL A 274 8.97 -9.27 1.12
C VAL A 274 9.57 -9.74 -0.20
N VAL A 275 10.89 -9.95 -0.25
CA VAL A 275 11.57 -10.60 -1.39
C VAL A 275 12.43 -11.77 -0.92
N GLY A 276 12.54 -12.81 -1.75
CA GLY A 276 13.46 -13.91 -1.53
C GLY A 276 14.89 -13.57 -1.96
N ALA A 277 15.86 -14.08 -1.20
CA ALA A 277 17.30 -13.96 -1.43
C ALA A 277 17.95 -15.35 -1.37
N VAL A 278 17.66 -16.20 -2.37
CA VAL A 278 17.93 -17.65 -2.34
C VAL A 278 19.42 -18.03 -2.25
N GLY A 279 20.31 -17.17 -2.73
CA GLY A 279 21.76 -17.42 -2.69
C GLY A 279 22.47 -16.83 -1.47
N ALA A 280 21.72 -16.22 -0.55
CA ALA A 280 22.27 -15.68 0.68
C ALA A 280 22.88 -16.80 1.56
N TYR A 281 23.97 -16.48 2.26
CA TYR A 281 24.67 -17.32 3.23
C TYR A 281 24.98 -18.74 2.72
N ASP A 282 25.90 -18.83 1.76
CA ASP A 282 26.29 -20.09 1.10
C ASP A 282 25.05 -20.89 0.61
N TRP A 283 24.13 -20.20 -0.07
CA TRP A 283 22.85 -20.74 -0.59
C TRP A 283 21.93 -21.38 0.45
N SER A 284 22.04 -21.00 1.73
CA SER A 284 20.99 -21.32 2.70
C SER A 284 19.70 -20.54 2.41
N GLY A 285 19.81 -19.38 1.78
CA GLY A 285 18.69 -18.52 1.41
C GLY A 285 18.11 -17.74 2.60
N GLY A 286 17.06 -16.98 2.34
CA GLY A 286 16.38 -16.13 3.31
C GLY A 286 15.40 -15.15 2.67
N LEU A 287 14.73 -14.37 3.51
CA LEU A 287 13.78 -13.33 3.09
C LEU A 287 14.30 -11.96 3.52
N LEU A 288 14.10 -10.95 2.68
CA LEU A 288 14.28 -9.54 3.01
C LEU A 288 12.91 -8.89 3.11
N LEU A 289 12.59 -8.33 4.28
CA LEU A 289 11.35 -7.61 4.55
C LEU A 289 11.61 -6.10 4.53
N TYR A 290 11.23 -5.45 3.43
CA TYR A 290 11.21 -4.00 3.27
C TYR A 290 9.91 -3.45 3.85
N GLN A 291 9.90 -3.10 5.15
CA GLN A 291 8.71 -2.55 5.78
C GLN A 291 8.45 -1.10 5.34
N THR A 292 7.20 -0.72 5.16
CA THR A 292 6.81 0.66 4.84
C THR A 292 7.22 1.59 5.99
N GLY A 293 8.10 2.55 5.70
CA GLY A 293 8.67 3.48 6.68
C GLY A 293 9.94 3.00 7.37
N HIS A 294 10.44 1.79 7.08
CA HIS A 294 11.76 1.34 7.54
C HIS A 294 12.79 1.42 6.40
N GLN A 295 14.02 1.79 6.75
CA GLN A 295 15.05 2.15 5.78
C GLN A 295 15.85 0.96 5.26
N ASP A 296 16.17 0.01 6.14
CA ASP A 296 16.85 -1.24 5.79
C ASP A 296 15.85 -2.41 5.79
N PRO A 297 15.98 -3.38 4.87
CA PRO A 297 15.21 -4.60 4.93
C PRO A 297 15.63 -5.47 6.12
N GLU A 298 14.66 -5.98 6.88
CA GLU A 298 14.92 -7.00 7.89
C GLU A 298 15.24 -8.33 7.18
N PHE A 299 16.45 -8.86 7.39
CA PHE A 299 16.83 -10.17 6.85
C PHE A 299 16.41 -11.30 7.79
N ILE A 300 15.41 -12.07 7.35
CA ILE A 300 14.85 -13.20 8.06
C ILE A 300 15.47 -14.48 7.51
N ASN A 301 16.26 -15.16 8.35
CA ASN A 301 16.87 -16.46 8.03
C ASN A 301 16.64 -17.50 9.12
N ILE A 302 17.08 -18.73 8.82
CA ILE A 302 17.20 -19.78 9.84
C ILE A 302 18.45 -19.50 10.69
N SER A 303 18.33 -19.74 12.00
CA SER A 303 19.43 -19.59 12.95
C SER A 303 20.72 -20.29 12.46
N SER A 304 21.82 -19.54 12.45
CA SER A 304 23.16 -19.93 11.96
C SER A 304 23.79 -21.14 12.68
N ILE A 305 23.13 -21.65 13.72
CA ILE A 305 23.49 -22.89 14.44
C ILE A 305 23.23 -24.14 13.56
N LEU A 306 22.34 -24.06 12.57
CA LEU A 306 21.92 -25.19 11.73
C LEU A 306 22.70 -25.27 10.40
N LYS A 307 23.94 -25.79 10.46
CA LYS A 307 24.79 -26.09 9.27
C LYS A 307 24.15 -27.03 8.22
N TYR A 308 23.00 -27.62 8.49
CA TYR A 308 22.27 -28.49 7.56
C TYR A 308 21.52 -27.74 6.45
N MET A 309 21.44 -26.41 6.51
CA MET A 309 20.67 -25.61 5.54
C MET A 309 21.46 -25.08 4.34
N ASN A 310 22.79 -25.25 4.26
CA ASN A 310 23.57 -24.80 3.10
C ASN A 310 23.07 -25.49 1.80
N ASN A 311 22.91 -24.72 0.73
CA ASN A 311 22.31 -25.15 -0.55
C ASN A 311 20.85 -25.63 -0.46
N SER A 312 20.06 -25.11 0.50
CA SER A 312 18.61 -25.40 0.61
C SER A 312 17.71 -24.48 -0.20
N TYR A 313 18.23 -23.35 -0.69
CA TYR A 313 17.50 -22.33 -1.47
C TYR A 313 16.21 -21.84 -0.78
N LEU A 314 16.28 -21.53 0.52
CA LEU A 314 15.15 -20.94 1.23
C LEU A 314 14.67 -19.65 0.52
N ALA A 315 13.36 -19.48 0.44
CA ALA A 315 12.65 -18.46 -0.35
C ALA A 315 12.62 -18.67 -1.87
N PHE A 316 13.03 -19.83 -2.38
CA PHE A 316 12.58 -20.31 -3.69
C PHE A 316 11.10 -20.75 -3.62
N TYR A 317 10.37 -20.64 -4.74
CA TYR A 317 8.93 -20.97 -4.85
C TYR A 317 8.65 -22.47 -4.80
#